data_AF-A0A945TPQ4-F1
#
_entry.id   AF-A0A945TPQ4-F1
#
_cell.length_a   1.000
_cell.length_b   1.000
_cell.length_c   1.000
_cell.angle_alpha   90.00
_cell.angle_beta   90.00
_cell.angle_gamma   90.00
#
_symmetry.space_group_name_H-M   'P 1'
#
loop_
_entity.id
_entity.type
_entity.pdbx_description
1 polymer ?
#
loop_
_entity_poly.entity_id
_entity_poly.type
_entity_poly.pdbx_seq_one_letter_code
_entity_poly.pdbx_strand_id
1 'polypeptide(L)'
;MTDFIRVDAHVHLYRSTEEGHAEKTGYEVWEYGEQAEVHQTDCVGTLDELLVQMEATGISKAVIVNLFSAKVNRQLAIDALPSGLTETETRQRLRDIDARIIDELIAFNQWNCDIAQKHPGLAPFIAADVNAFESSVCAQHVRDMVEDHGAAGVKLHGAFQGFDMSDERLWPVYETCQELAIPIIAHSGPDNDHKGFAEPRAFANMLK
;
A
#
# COMPACT_ATOMS: atom_id res chain seq x y z
N MET A 1 -2.94 22.69 30.53
CA MET A 1 -3.50 22.50 29.18
C MET A 1 -3.41 21.03 28.89
N THR A 2 -4.50 20.38 28.50
CA THR A 2 -4.48 18.96 28.14
C THR A 2 -3.69 18.83 26.85
N ASP A 3 -2.61 18.05 26.86
CA ASP A 3 -1.89 17.71 25.63
C ASP A 3 -2.83 16.90 24.73
N PHE A 4 -3.21 17.47 23.58
CA PHE A 4 -4.03 16.79 22.60
C PHE A 4 -3.17 15.79 21.85
N ILE A 5 -3.65 14.55 21.72
CA ILE A 5 -3.04 13.57 20.81
C ILE A 5 -3.21 14.09 19.39
N ARG A 6 -2.10 14.24 18.67
CA ARG A 6 -2.08 14.56 17.24
C ARG A 6 -1.73 13.31 16.45
N VAL A 7 -2.58 12.96 15.48
CA VAL A 7 -2.40 11.78 14.63
C VAL A 7 -2.19 12.26 13.21
N ASP A 8 -1.06 11.91 12.61
CA ASP A 8 -0.93 11.94 11.16
C ASP A 8 -1.59 10.69 10.58
N ALA A 9 -2.66 10.89 9.81
CA ALA A 9 -3.48 9.81 9.30
C ALA A 9 -2.95 9.21 7.99
N HIS A 10 -1.89 9.77 7.40
CA HIS A 10 -1.42 9.31 6.10
C HIS A 10 0.07 9.60 5.90
N VAL A 11 0.91 8.61 6.19
CA VAL A 11 2.36 8.67 5.96
C VAL A 11 2.80 7.55 5.01
N HIS A 12 3.70 7.90 4.09
CA HIS A 12 4.47 6.95 3.31
C HIS A 12 5.90 6.88 3.86
N LEU A 13 6.41 5.66 4.00
CA LEU A 13 7.77 5.35 4.42
C LEU A 13 8.49 4.55 3.34
N TYR A 14 9.78 4.81 3.22
CA TYR A 14 10.69 4.11 2.30
C TYR A 14 11.87 3.52 3.06
N ARG A 15 12.44 2.41 2.57
CA ARG A 15 13.48 1.65 3.28
C ARG A 15 14.82 2.36 3.27
N SER A 16 15.04 3.22 2.29
CA SER A 16 16.27 3.99 2.14
C SER A 16 15.98 5.37 1.55
N THR A 17 16.96 6.26 1.71
CA THR A 17 16.97 7.57 1.07
C THR A 17 16.90 7.46 -0.46
N GLU A 18 17.52 6.43 -1.05
CA GLU A 18 17.50 6.17 -2.49
C GLU A 18 16.10 5.79 -2.98
N GLU A 19 15.42 4.88 -2.29
CA GLU A 19 14.04 4.49 -2.58
C GLU A 19 13.11 5.70 -2.46
N GLY A 20 13.22 6.47 -1.37
CA GLY A 20 12.41 7.68 -1.18
C GLY A 20 12.64 8.75 -2.25
N HIS A 21 13.89 8.94 -2.68
CA HIS A 21 14.18 9.84 -3.81
C HIS A 21 13.60 9.33 -5.13
N ALA A 22 13.76 8.04 -5.43
CA ALA A 22 13.24 7.44 -6.66
C ALA A 22 11.71 7.59 -6.73
N GLU A 23 11.00 7.31 -5.64
CA GLU A 23 9.55 7.46 -5.55
C GLU A 23 9.12 8.92 -5.67
N LYS A 24 9.73 9.83 -4.92
CA LYS A 24 9.37 11.26 -4.94
C LYS A 24 9.66 11.96 -6.27
N THR A 25 10.66 11.50 -7.02
CA THR A 25 11.04 12.08 -8.33
C THR A 25 10.40 11.36 -9.51
N GLY A 26 10.13 10.07 -9.37
CA GLY A 26 9.48 9.24 -10.38
C GLY A 26 7.95 9.30 -10.34
N TYR A 27 7.38 9.71 -9.20
CA TYR A 27 5.96 9.91 -9.04
C TYR A 27 5.56 11.34 -9.37
N GLU A 28 4.97 11.52 -10.55
CA GLU A 28 4.20 12.73 -10.82
C GLU A 28 2.90 12.65 -10.01
N VAL A 29 2.57 13.64 -9.17
CA VAL A 29 1.26 13.70 -8.48
C VAL A 29 0.20 14.06 -9.50
N TRP A 30 -0.17 13.07 -10.30
CA TRP A 30 -1.03 13.22 -11.45
C TRP A 30 -2.48 13.45 -11.02
N GLU A 31 -2.90 12.92 -9.87
CA GLU A 31 -4.28 13.00 -9.36
C GLU A 31 -4.79 14.43 -9.21
N TYR A 32 -3.91 15.37 -8.88
CA TYR A 32 -4.29 16.74 -8.51
C TYR A 32 -3.73 17.81 -9.46
N GLY A 33 -2.87 17.43 -10.43
CA GLY A 33 -2.16 18.34 -11.32
C GLY A 33 -1.15 19.25 -10.62
N GLU A 34 -0.61 20.25 -11.33
CA GLU A 34 0.25 21.27 -10.71
C GLU A 34 -0.54 22.11 -9.69
N GLN A 35 -0.17 22.00 -8.42
CA GLN A 35 -0.75 22.79 -7.33
C GLN A 35 0.29 23.79 -6.81
N ALA A 36 0.09 25.08 -7.13
CA ALA A 36 1.01 26.16 -6.74
C ALA A 36 1.16 26.36 -5.22
N GLU A 37 0.23 25.82 -4.43
CA GLU A 37 0.18 25.95 -2.96
C GLU A 37 0.75 24.72 -2.23
N VAL A 38 1.19 23.68 -2.96
CA VAL A 38 1.79 22.50 -2.34
C VAL A 38 3.24 22.78 -1.99
N HIS A 39 3.53 22.74 -0.69
CA HIS A 39 4.89 22.83 -0.18
C HIS A 39 5.54 21.44 -0.17
N GLN A 40 6.52 21.23 -1.05
CA GLN A 40 7.33 20.03 -1.03
C GLN A 40 8.42 20.16 0.05
N THR A 41 8.46 19.20 0.97
CA THR A 41 9.56 19.05 1.94
C THR A 41 10.81 18.54 1.22
N ASP A 42 12.01 18.73 1.78
CA ASP A 42 13.23 18.03 1.31
C ASP A 42 13.30 16.59 1.82
N CYS A 43 12.57 16.26 2.89
CA CYS A 43 12.51 14.90 3.43
C CYS A 43 12.06 13.92 2.35
N VAL A 44 12.64 12.73 2.35
CA VAL A 44 12.34 11.71 1.34
C VAL A 44 11.48 10.58 1.87
N GLY A 45 11.15 10.59 3.18
CA GLY A 45 10.20 9.66 3.78
C GLY A 45 10.88 8.46 4.43
N THR A 46 12.07 8.63 4.99
CA THR A 46 12.69 7.59 5.84
C THR A 46 12.09 7.60 7.25
N LEU A 47 12.25 6.50 7.98
CA LEU A 47 11.80 6.39 9.38
C LEU A 47 12.46 7.45 10.27
N ASP A 48 13.77 7.67 10.13
CA ASP A 48 14.50 8.65 10.95
C ASP A 48 13.98 10.07 10.72
N GLU A 49 13.71 10.44 9.47
CA GLU A 49 13.10 11.73 9.14
C GLU A 49 11.69 11.84 9.75
N LEU A 50 10.85 10.81 9.64
CA LEU A 50 9.52 10.81 10.23
C LEU A 50 9.58 11.05 11.73
N LEU A 51 10.45 10.34 12.46
CA LEU A 51 10.57 10.47 13.92
C LEU A 51 11.00 11.89 14.33
N VAL A 52 11.95 12.49 13.61
CA VAL A 52 12.36 13.89 13.81
C VAL A 52 11.20 14.85 13.57
N GLN A 53 10.42 14.65 12.50
CA GLN A 53 9.26 15.50 12.21
C GLN A 53 8.14 15.33 13.23
N MET A 54 7.88 14.10 13.70
CA MET A 54 6.89 13.84 14.74
C MET A 54 7.23 14.58 16.03
N GLU A 55 8.49 14.55 16.47
CA GLU A 55 8.96 15.29 17.63
C GLU A 55 8.83 16.81 17.44
N ALA A 56 9.30 17.34 16.30
CA ALA A 56 9.30 18.77 16.01
C ALA A 56 7.89 19.37 15.90
N THR A 57 6.90 18.59 15.48
CA THR A 57 5.52 19.04 15.25
C THR A 57 4.53 18.64 16.36
N GLY A 58 4.98 17.80 17.30
CA GLY A 58 4.15 17.24 18.36
C GLY A 58 3.15 16.19 17.85
N ILE A 59 3.39 15.57 16.70
CA ILE A 59 2.60 14.42 16.22
C ILE A 59 2.92 13.22 17.12
N SER A 60 1.89 12.70 17.77
CA SER A 60 2.02 11.61 18.74
C SER A 60 1.85 10.24 18.09
N LYS A 61 1.13 10.17 16.97
CA LYS A 61 0.85 8.94 16.23
C LYS A 61 0.93 9.17 14.72
N ALA A 62 1.42 8.20 13.96
CA ALA A 62 1.43 8.24 12.50
C ALA A 62 0.89 6.91 11.92
N VAL A 63 0.01 7.00 10.94
CA VAL A 63 -0.56 5.86 10.22
C VAL A 63 0.23 5.64 8.94
N ILE A 64 0.92 4.51 8.85
CA ILE A 64 1.77 4.16 7.71
C ILE A 64 0.92 3.44 6.66
N VAL A 65 0.72 4.07 5.51
CA VAL A 65 -0.15 3.61 4.40
C VAL A 65 0.63 3.42 3.10
N ASN A 66 1.76 2.75 3.20
CA ASN A 66 2.62 2.43 2.05
C ASN A 66 1.83 1.71 0.96
N LEU A 67 2.18 1.97 -0.30
CA LEU A 67 1.48 1.41 -1.45
C LEU A 67 2.28 0.27 -2.09
N PHE A 68 1.57 -0.78 -2.46
CA PHE A 68 2.09 -1.87 -3.28
C PHE A 68 1.05 -2.21 -4.34
N SER A 69 1.49 -2.41 -5.58
CA SER A 69 0.63 -2.89 -6.68
C SER A 69 1.31 -4.07 -7.34
N ALA A 70 0.72 -5.26 -7.16
CA ALA A 70 1.17 -6.47 -7.81
C ALA A 70 1.10 -6.31 -9.33
N LYS A 71 0.05 -5.66 -9.84
CA LYS A 71 -0.16 -5.40 -11.26
C LYS A 71 0.96 -4.56 -11.86
N VAL A 72 1.32 -3.43 -11.23
CA VAL A 72 2.38 -2.53 -11.72
C VAL A 72 3.73 -3.24 -11.68
N ASN A 73 4.09 -3.83 -10.53
CA ASN A 73 5.38 -4.52 -10.37
C ASN A 73 5.54 -5.72 -11.32
N ARG A 74 4.44 -6.45 -11.55
CA ARG A 74 4.41 -7.55 -12.53
C ARG A 74 4.63 -7.05 -13.95
N GLN A 75 3.97 -5.96 -14.35
CA GLN A 75 4.13 -5.39 -15.69
C GLN A 75 5.56 -4.91 -15.94
N LEU A 76 6.15 -4.18 -14.99
CA LEU A 76 7.54 -3.74 -15.07
C LEU A 76 8.51 -4.92 -15.24
N ALA A 77 8.28 -6.02 -14.52
CA ALA A 77 9.11 -7.22 -14.63
C ALA A 77 8.94 -7.94 -15.99
N ILE A 78 7.73 -7.91 -16.56
CA ILE A 78 7.46 -8.46 -17.89
C ILE A 78 8.14 -7.61 -18.97
N ASP A 79 8.05 -6.28 -18.87
CA ASP A 79 8.66 -5.36 -19.84
C ASP A 79 10.19 -5.45 -19.83
N ALA A 80 10.78 -5.87 -18.70
CA ALA A 80 12.20 -6.13 -18.56
C ALA A 80 12.66 -7.51 -19.09
N LEU A 81 11.76 -8.39 -19.54
CA LEU A 81 12.13 -9.69 -20.06
C LEU A 81 12.90 -9.56 -21.39
N PRO A 82 13.91 -10.41 -21.64
CA PRO A 82 14.63 -10.39 -22.89
C PRO A 82 13.73 -10.80 -24.06
N SER A 83 13.92 -10.16 -25.22
CA SER A 83 13.28 -10.57 -26.46
C SER A 83 13.77 -11.94 -26.93
N GLY A 84 12.92 -12.72 -27.59
CA GLY A 84 13.31 -13.97 -28.26
C GLY A 84 13.23 -15.24 -27.41
N LEU A 85 12.57 -15.18 -26.25
CA LEU A 85 12.25 -16.36 -25.44
C LEU A 85 11.32 -17.32 -26.21
N THR A 86 11.51 -18.61 -26.01
CA THR A 86 10.55 -19.64 -26.43
C THR A 86 9.27 -19.56 -25.59
N GLU A 87 8.20 -20.22 -26.05
CA GLU A 87 6.93 -20.26 -25.30
C GLU A 87 7.10 -20.90 -23.91
N THR A 88 7.88 -21.99 -23.82
CA THR A 88 8.16 -22.68 -22.56
C THR A 88 8.95 -21.79 -21.59
N GLU A 89 9.99 -21.10 -22.08
CA GLU A 89 10.77 -20.17 -21.27
C GLU A 89 9.93 -18.99 -20.81
N THR A 90 9.11 -18.41 -21.69
CA THR A 90 8.20 -17.32 -21.37
C THR A 90 7.25 -17.72 -20.25
N ARG A 91 6.65 -18.91 -20.35
CA ARG A 91 5.74 -19.43 -19.33
C ARG A 91 6.44 -19.68 -18.00
N GLN A 92 7.69 -20.13 -18.01
CA GLN A 92 8.48 -20.26 -16.78
C GLN A 92 8.78 -18.89 -16.17
N ARG A 93 9.24 -17.92 -16.96
CA ARG A 93 9.54 -16.56 -16.48
C ARG A 93 8.34 -15.87 -15.88
N LEU A 94 7.15 -16.04 -16.47
CA LEU A 94 5.92 -15.49 -15.90
C LEU A 94 5.60 -16.11 -14.53
N ARG A 95 5.75 -17.43 -14.36
CA ARG A 95 5.58 -18.07 -13.04
C ARG A 95 6.60 -17.57 -12.02
N ASP A 96 7.86 -17.40 -12.43
CA ASP A 96 8.91 -16.89 -11.55
C ASP A 96 8.62 -15.45 -11.12
N ILE A 97 8.11 -14.61 -12.04
CA ILE A 97 7.66 -13.25 -11.74
C ILE A 97 6.51 -13.29 -10.74
N ASP A 98 5.47 -14.09 -11.00
CA ASP A 98 4.29 -14.18 -10.14
C ASP A 98 4.67 -14.62 -8.71
N ALA A 99 5.55 -15.62 -8.56
CA ALA A 99 6.07 -16.05 -7.27
C ALA A 99 6.87 -14.95 -6.57
N ARG A 100 7.76 -14.25 -7.28
CA ARG A 100 8.54 -13.14 -6.72
C ARG A 100 7.64 -11.98 -6.23
N ILE A 101 6.59 -11.63 -6.97
CA ILE A 101 5.66 -10.56 -6.57
C ILE A 101 4.96 -10.90 -5.25
N ILE A 102 4.60 -12.17 -5.05
CA ILE A 102 4.03 -12.64 -3.78
C ILE A 102 5.05 -12.45 -2.65
N ASP A 103 6.29 -12.93 -2.84
CA ASP A 103 7.35 -12.81 -1.84
C ASP A 103 7.64 -11.34 -1.48
N GLU A 104 7.63 -10.45 -2.48
CA GLU A 104 7.83 -9.02 -2.31
C GLU A 104 6.71 -8.34 -1.53
N LEU A 105 5.44 -8.68 -1.80
CA LEU A 105 4.31 -8.15 -1.05
C LEU A 105 4.32 -8.62 0.42
N ILE A 106 4.69 -9.88 0.66
CA ILE A 106 4.86 -10.40 2.04
C ILE A 106 5.97 -9.63 2.75
N ALA A 107 7.16 -9.53 2.14
CA ALA A 107 8.29 -8.82 2.72
C ALA A 107 8.01 -7.33 2.93
N PHE A 108 7.25 -6.70 2.03
CA PHE A 108 6.79 -5.32 2.16
C PHE A 108 5.90 -5.11 3.39
N ASN A 109 4.93 -5.99 3.59
CA ASN A 109 4.03 -5.93 4.74
C ASN A 109 4.75 -6.21 6.06
N GLN A 110 5.61 -7.23 6.09
CA GLN A 110 6.42 -7.57 7.26
C GLN A 110 7.35 -6.43 7.65
N TRP A 111 8.02 -5.80 6.69
CA TRP A 111 8.88 -4.65 6.95
C TRP A 111 8.13 -3.48 7.62
N ASN A 112 6.91 -3.17 7.16
CA ASN A 112 6.08 -2.12 7.76
C ASN A 112 5.74 -2.45 9.23
N CYS A 113 5.30 -3.68 9.49
CA CYS A 113 4.99 -4.15 10.83
C CYS A 113 6.22 -4.19 11.75
N ASP A 114 7.36 -4.67 11.28
CA ASP A 114 8.61 -4.76 12.05
C ASP A 114 9.10 -3.38 12.51
N ILE A 115 8.91 -2.35 11.68
CA ILE A 115 9.18 -0.96 12.08
C ILE A 115 8.21 -0.55 13.19
N ALA A 116 6.91 -0.71 12.99
CA ALA A 116 5.93 -0.24 13.96
C ALA A 116 6.05 -0.93 15.33
N GLN A 117 6.41 -2.22 15.36
CA GLN A 117 6.66 -2.95 16.62
C GLN A 117 7.78 -2.30 17.46
N LYS A 118 8.79 -1.71 16.81
CA LYS A 118 9.90 -1.01 17.47
C LYS A 118 9.56 0.44 17.82
N HIS A 119 8.47 0.97 17.27
CA HIS A 119 8.09 2.37 17.37
C HIS A 119 6.59 2.49 17.68
N PRO A 120 6.18 2.46 18.98
CA PRO A 120 4.77 2.47 19.38
C PRO A 120 3.95 3.69 18.92
N GLY A 121 4.61 4.74 18.43
CA GLY A 121 3.97 5.89 17.78
C GLY A 121 3.39 5.56 16.40
N LEU A 122 3.74 4.42 15.80
CA LEU A 122 3.40 4.09 14.43
C LEU A 122 2.30 3.03 14.37
N ALA A 123 1.39 3.17 13.41
CA ALA A 123 0.31 2.23 13.14
C ALA A 123 0.46 1.71 11.69
N PRO A 124 0.87 0.44 11.49
CA PRO A 124 1.16 -0.09 10.17
C PRO A 124 -0.13 -0.56 9.48
N PHE A 125 -0.46 0.02 8.33
CA PHE A 125 -1.49 -0.50 7.44
C PHE A 125 -0.82 -1.30 6.32
N ILE A 126 -1.22 -2.56 6.20
CA ILE A 126 -0.66 -3.50 5.22
C ILE A 126 -1.39 -3.38 3.88
N ALA A 127 -0.71 -3.70 2.78
CA ALA A 127 -1.33 -3.85 1.47
C ALA A 127 -1.99 -5.24 1.36
N ALA A 128 -3.21 -5.26 0.84
CA ALA A 128 -3.87 -6.47 0.35
C ALA A 128 -4.09 -6.33 -1.17
N ASP A 129 -3.67 -7.32 -1.95
CA ASP A 129 -3.74 -7.28 -3.42
C ASP A 129 -4.15 -8.63 -4.01
N VAL A 130 -5.40 -8.70 -4.45
CA VAL A 130 -6.02 -9.88 -5.09
C VAL A 130 -5.51 -10.15 -6.51
N ASN A 131 -4.55 -9.35 -7.01
CA ASN A 131 -3.80 -9.67 -8.20
C ASN A 131 -2.49 -10.43 -7.90
N ALA A 132 -1.98 -10.38 -6.66
CA ALA A 132 -0.88 -11.24 -6.20
C ALA A 132 -1.39 -12.56 -5.63
N PHE A 133 -2.48 -12.50 -4.87
CA PHE A 133 -3.02 -13.66 -4.17
C PHE A 133 -4.37 -14.10 -4.72
N GLU A 134 -4.61 -15.40 -4.66
CA GLU A 134 -5.98 -15.92 -4.64
C GLU A 134 -6.74 -15.34 -3.44
N SER A 135 -8.03 -15.13 -3.61
CA SER A 135 -8.88 -14.39 -2.67
C SER A 135 -8.77 -14.86 -1.20
N SER A 136 -8.87 -16.18 -0.97
CA SER A 136 -8.74 -16.77 0.36
C SER A 136 -7.33 -16.69 0.93
N VAL A 137 -6.30 -16.75 0.08
CA VAL A 137 -4.90 -16.60 0.49
C VAL A 137 -4.63 -15.15 0.89
N CYS A 138 -5.22 -14.18 0.16
CA CYS A 138 -5.13 -12.77 0.51
C CYS A 138 -5.73 -12.49 1.89
N ALA A 139 -6.90 -13.07 2.18
CA ALA A 139 -7.57 -12.96 3.46
C ALA A 139 -6.74 -13.60 4.59
N GLN A 140 -6.19 -14.80 4.37
CA GLN A 140 -5.32 -15.46 5.33
C GLN A 140 -4.06 -14.62 5.61
N HIS A 141 -3.41 -14.08 4.57
CA HIS A 141 -2.26 -13.19 4.74
C HIS A 141 -2.60 -11.96 5.59
N VAL A 142 -3.77 -11.34 5.38
CA VAL A 142 -4.23 -10.23 6.24
C VAL A 142 -4.38 -10.67 7.70
N ARG A 143 -4.98 -11.85 7.94
CA ARG A 143 -5.11 -12.40 9.29
C ARG A 143 -3.75 -12.61 9.94
N ASP A 144 -2.83 -13.28 9.26
CA ASP A 144 -1.49 -13.58 9.77
C ASP A 144 -0.74 -12.28 10.11
N MET A 145 -0.84 -11.26 9.26
CA MET A 145 -0.22 -9.96 9.52
C MET A 145 -0.81 -9.23 10.73
N VAL A 146 -2.11 -9.39 11.01
CA VAL A 146 -2.75 -8.79 12.19
C VAL A 146 -2.40 -9.57 13.45
N GLU A 147 -2.59 -10.89 13.43
CA GLU A 147 -2.46 -11.76 14.61
C GLU A 147 -0.99 -11.95 15.02
N ASP A 148 -0.08 -12.11 14.06
CA ASP A 148 1.33 -12.44 14.34
C ASP A 148 2.28 -11.22 14.22
N HIS A 149 1.95 -10.25 13.37
CA HIS A 149 2.84 -9.12 13.08
C HIS A 149 2.32 -7.76 13.59
N GLY A 150 1.11 -7.67 14.12
CA GLY A 150 0.57 -6.44 14.70
C GLY A 150 0.18 -5.38 13.68
N ALA A 151 -0.26 -5.79 12.48
CA ALA A 151 -0.89 -4.90 11.53
C ALA A 151 -2.10 -4.19 12.17
N ALA A 152 -2.19 -2.87 11.99
CA ALA A 152 -3.25 -2.04 12.56
C ALA A 152 -4.45 -1.85 11.62
N GLY A 153 -4.33 -2.24 10.35
CA GLY A 153 -5.37 -2.09 9.34
C GLY A 153 -4.88 -2.46 7.95
N VAL A 154 -5.75 -2.30 6.94
CA VAL A 154 -5.43 -2.57 5.54
C VAL A 154 -5.53 -1.29 4.71
N LYS A 155 -4.55 -1.06 3.84
CA LYS A 155 -4.56 0.01 2.83
C LYS A 155 -4.91 -0.58 1.46
N LEU A 156 -5.95 -0.03 0.83
CA LEU A 156 -6.36 -0.35 -0.54
C LEU A 156 -6.28 0.89 -1.43
N HIS A 157 -5.92 0.67 -2.69
CA HIS A 157 -5.87 1.71 -3.71
C HIS A 157 -6.30 1.13 -5.06
N GLY A 158 -7.61 0.91 -5.24
CA GLY A 158 -8.17 0.26 -6.43
C GLY A 158 -7.71 0.86 -7.77
N ALA A 159 -7.57 2.18 -7.87
CA ALA A 159 -7.02 2.84 -9.07
C ALA A 159 -5.60 2.38 -9.42
N PHE A 160 -4.70 2.30 -8.43
CA PHE A 160 -3.30 1.91 -8.59
C PHE A 160 -3.09 0.40 -8.66
N GLN A 161 -3.85 -0.36 -7.87
CA GLN A 161 -3.81 -1.83 -7.84
C GLN A 161 -4.59 -2.44 -9.02
N GLY A 162 -5.52 -1.70 -9.61
CA GLY A 162 -6.24 -2.05 -10.82
C GLY A 162 -7.45 -2.96 -10.60
N PHE A 163 -8.20 -2.77 -9.52
CA PHE A 163 -9.47 -3.45 -9.23
C PHE A 163 -10.53 -2.47 -8.72
N ASP A 164 -11.80 -2.85 -8.90
CA ASP A 164 -12.94 -2.14 -8.31
C ASP A 164 -13.03 -2.46 -6.81
N MET A 165 -13.42 -1.50 -5.97
CA MET A 165 -13.59 -1.74 -4.53
C MET A 165 -14.74 -2.70 -4.23
N SER A 166 -15.62 -2.93 -5.19
CA SER A 166 -16.66 -3.95 -5.19
C SER A 166 -16.28 -5.25 -5.92
N ASP A 167 -15.00 -5.49 -6.22
CA ASP A 167 -14.53 -6.79 -6.74
C ASP A 167 -14.72 -7.89 -5.68
N GLU A 168 -15.53 -8.90 -5.99
CA GLU A 168 -15.87 -9.99 -5.07
C GLU A 168 -14.64 -10.79 -4.59
N ARG A 169 -13.51 -10.74 -5.30
CA ARG A 169 -12.25 -11.32 -4.81
C ARG A 169 -11.77 -10.67 -3.50
N LEU A 170 -12.21 -9.45 -3.18
CA LEU A 170 -11.88 -8.77 -1.92
C LEU A 170 -12.82 -9.17 -0.77
N TRP A 171 -13.92 -9.87 -1.00
CA TRP A 171 -14.92 -10.15 0.04
C TRP A 171 -14.31 -10.91 1.23
N PRO A 172 -13.53 -11.99 1.03
CA PRO A 172 -12.87 -12.66 2.14
C PRO A 172 -11.91 -11.75 2.93
N VAL A 173 -11.30 -10.76 2.28
CA VAL A 173 -10.45 -9.75 2.95
C VAL A 173 -11.32 -8.83 3.82
N TYR A 174 -12.45 -8.36 3.30
CA TYR A 174 -13.39 -7.53 4.06
C TYR A 174 -13.99 -8.26 5.26
N GLU A 175 -14.44 -9.50 5.06
CA GLU A 175 -14.95 -10.38 6.12
C GLU A 175 -13.87 -10.57 7.21
N THR A 176 -12.64 -10.86 6.81
CA THR A 176 -11.52 -11.00 7.76
C THR A 176 -11.25 -9.71 8.54
N CYS A 177 -11.24 -8.56 7.87
CA CYS A 177 -11.06 -7.27 8.54
C CYS A 177 -12.19 -6.98 9.54
N GLN A 178 -13.43 -7.33 9.19
CA GLN A 178 -14.59 -7.17 10.06
C GLN A 178 -14.52 -8.10 11.28
N GLU A 179 -14.17 -9.36 11.09
CA GLU A 179 -13.99 -10.33 12.18
C GLU A 179 -12.90 -9.91 13.17
N LEU A 180 -11.78 -9.39 12.64
CA LEU A 180 -10.64 -8.91 13.43
C LEU A 180 -10.87 -7.50 13.99
N ALA A 181 -11.98 -6.85 13.64
CA ALA A 181 -12.30 -5.46 14.00
C ALA A 181 -11.19 -4.45 13.64
N ILE A 182 -10.53 -4.64 12.50
CA ILE A 182 -9.51 -3.71 11.99
C ILE A 182 -10.06 -2.81 10.87
N PRO A 183 -9.60 -1.55 10.79
CA PRO A 183 -10.02 -0.61 9.76
C PRO A 183 -9.41 -0.91 8.39
N ILE A 184 -10.11 -0.46 7.36
CA ILE A 184 -9.60 -0.37 5.98
C ILE A 184 -9.53 1.11 5.60
N ILE A 185 -8.38 1.57 5.13
CA ILE A 185 -8.23 2.84 4.44
C ILE A 185 -8.17 2.55 2.95
N ALA A 186 -9.10 3.12 2.18
CA ALA A 186 -9.15 2.95 0.74
C ALA A 186 -9.07 4.30 0.02
N HIS A 187 -8.30 4.38 -1.06
CA HIS A 187 -8.21 5.59 -1.86
C HIS A 187 -9.51 5.79 -2.67
N SER A 188 -10.14 6.95 -2.48
CA SER A 188 -11.34 7.41 -3.21
C SER A 188 -11.19 8.85 -3.74
N GLY A 189 -9.94 9.28 -3.94
CA GLY A 189 -9.60 10.60 -4.49
C GLY A 189 -9.72 10.65 -6.02
N PRO A 190 -9.36 11.78 -6.63
CA PRO A 190 -9.32 11.91 -8.09
C PRO A 190 -8.50 10.81 -8.75
N ASP A 191 -9.02 10.27 -9.85
CA ASP A 191 -8.40 9.24 -10.68
C ASP A 191 -8.55 9.63 -12.16
N ASN A 192 -7.47 10.13 -12.77
CA ASN A 192 -7.43 10.53 -14.18
C ASN A 192 -7.37 9.35 -15.17
N ASP A 193 -7.19 8.11 -14.72
CA ASP A 193 -7.25 6.95 -15.63
C ASP A 193 -8.69 6.69 -16.07
N HIS A 194 -9.67 7.40 -15.50
CA HIS A 194 -11.10 7.34 -15.81
C HIS A 194 -11.68 5.91 -15.75
N LYS A 195 -11.02 5.01 -15.01
CA LYS A 195 -11.47 3.64 -14.77
C LYS A 195 -12.63 3.58 -13.78
N GLY A 196 -12.80 4.64 -12.98
CA GLY A 196 -13.89 4.77 -12.02
C GLY A 196 -13.65 4.05 -10.69
N PHE A 197 -12.46 3.47 -10.47
CA PHE A 197 -12.16 2.67 -9.27
C PHE A 197 -12.09 3.49 -7.98
N ALA A 198 -11.78 4.78 -8.08
CA ALA A 198 -11.78 5.70 -6.93
C ALA A 198 -13.11 6.45 -6.75
N GLU A 199 -14.07 6.31 -7.67
CA GLU A 199 -15.34 7.02 -7.57
C GLU A 199 -16.23 6.44 -6.45
N PRO A 200 -17.08 7.24 -5.79
CA PRO A 200 -17.96 6.75 -4.72
C PRO A 200 -18.82 5.53 -5.09
N ARG A 201 -19.21 5.39 -6.36
CA ARG A 201 -19.97 4.22 -6.83
C ARG A 201 -19.22 2.90 -6.75
N ALA A 202 -17.89 2.90 -6.85
CA ALA A 202 -17.07 1.70 -6.72
C ALA A 202 -17.14 1.10 -5.31
N PHE A 203 -17.49 1.90 -4.30
CA PHE A 203 -17.63 1.47 -2.90
C PHE A 203 -19.04 1.00 -2.55
N ALA A 204 -20.03 1.25 -3.42
CA ALA A 204 -21.44 1.18 -3.06
C ALA A 204 -21.92 -0.25 -2.71
N ASN A 205 -21.32 -1.29 -3.28
CA ASN A 205 -21.69 -2.66 -2.93
C ASN A 205 -20.89 -3.22 -1.76
N MET A 206 -19.64 -2.79 -1.60
CA MET A 206 -18.79 -3.17 -0.47
C MET A 206 -19.32 -2.64 0.88
N LEU A 207 -19.97 -1.47 0.87
CA LEU A 207 -20.50 -0.83 2.10
C LEU A 207 -21.92 -1.28 2.51
N LYS A 208 -22.51 -2.27 1.83
CA LYS A 208 -23.85 -2.79 2.15
C LYS A 208 -23.78 -3.98 3.09
#